data_AF-A0A3A9W2L8-F1
#
_entry.id   AF-A0A3A9W2L8-F1
#
_cell.length_a   1.000
_cell.length_b   1.000
_cell.length_c   1.000
_cell.angle_alpha   90.00
_cell.angle_beta   90.00
_cell.angle_gamma   90.00
#
_symmetry.space_group_name_H-M   'P 1'
#
loop_
_entity.id
_entity.type
_entity.pdbx_description
1 polymer ?
#
loop_
_entity_poly.entity_id
_entity_poly.type
_entity_poly.pdbx_seq_one_letter_code
_entity_poly.pdbx_strand_id
1 'polypeptide(L)'
;MFKQIAIYLILSFLFGSCGAQEKKEESELIIDRKKIDATFNKDVSKLLLDHLYVVVDSITYEKLIKNNSWKSKYASIDIGLPDFAPADHKVSTCYLRGHQHYIEILSPKNNYNEPVGKSGIGFSLKNNDEHFHLGVKPKLKTTKDSLLYAMETVEMPLDDHNHTWFKAFYTPSPGTSLHTWYGFYNPAFLDNLLGKRHTTYSREAFLESTYTDEKLFNGIKEIHLSCIPNDYRRVTQELRHLGCKLLEKNGNTLTIASGDITINIQPSNQIEYSQITKIICQLNEKDNSTIQLGNVTITNQGNESTWNFDKLHKNNF
;
A
#
# COMPACT_ATOMS: atom_id res chain seq x y z
N MET A 1 14.27 52.46 -78.83
CA MET A 1 15.73 52.43 -79.12
C MET A 1 16.47 52.36 -77.79
N PHE A 2 17.13 51.23 -77.52
CA PHE A 2 18.36 51.10 -76.69
C PHE A 2 18.30 51.68 -75.27
N LYS A 3 18.21 50.93 -74.16
CA LYS A 3 18.97 49.76 -73.67
C LYS A 3 18.23 49.29 -72.39
N GLN A 4 17.94 48.03 -72.04
CA GLN A 4 18.67 46.77 -72.19
C GLN A 4 20.18 46.94 -71.97
N ILE A 5 20.62 46.92 -70.71
CA ILE A 5 21.79 46.20 -70.18
C ILE A 5 21.81 46.50 -68.67
N ALA A 6 21.33 45.51 -67.92
CA ALA A 6 21.52 45.21 -66.50
C ALA A 6 20.40 44.24 -66.07
N ILE A 7 19.88 43.46 -67.03
CA ILE A 7 19.94 42.01 -66.93
C ILE A 7 21.18 41.48 -66.19
N TYR A 8 20.94 40.46 -65.37
CA TYR A 8 21.88 39.42 -64.94
C TYR A 8 22.68 39.59 -63.64
N LEU A 9 22.04 40.01 -62.54
CA LEU A 9 22.55 39.64 -61.20
C LEU A 9 21.48 39.32 -60.15
N ILE A 10 20.18 39.38 -60.50
CA ILE A 10 19.07 39.06 -59.59
C ILE A 10 18.15 38.07 -60.30
N LEU A 11 18.67 36.89 -60.64
CA LEU A 11 17.90 35.69 -61.00
C LEU A 11 18.92 34.61 -61.34
N SER A 12 19.50 34.06 -60.29
CA SER A 12 20.10 32.75 -60.33
C SER A 12 19.68 32.05 -59.05
N PHE A 13 18.81 31.05 -59.23
CA PHE A 13 18.90 29.76 -58.55
C PHE A 13 18.87 29.82 -57.00
N LEU A 14 17.84 29.37 -56.28
CA LEU A 14 17.07 28.13 -56.40
C LEU A 14 15.95 28.21 -55.35
N PHE A 15 14.72 27.77 -55.67
CA PHE A 15 14.21 26.46 -55.24
C PHE A 15 14.61 26.04 -53.82
N GLY A 16 13.63 25.97 -52.92
CA GLY A 16 13.75 25.39 -51.59
C GLY A 16 12.84 26.14 -50.63
N SER A 17 11.54 25.85 -50.58
CA SER A 17 10.95 24.75 -49.82
C SER A 17 10.02 25.38 -48.78
N CYS A 18 8.81 24.85 -48.66
CA CYS A 18 7.97 25.03 -47.48
C CYS A 18 8.83 24.86 -46.21
N GLY A 19 9.08 25.97 -45.51
CA GLY A 19 9.55 25.93 -44.14
C GLY A 19 8.34 25.65 -43.27
N ALA A 20 8.26 24.41 -42.78
CA ALA A 20 7.28 23.98 -41.82
C ALA A 20 7.21 24.98 -40.66
N GLN A 21 6.00 25.33 -40.27
CA GLN A 21 5.71 26.04 -39.04
C GLN A 21 6.18 25.12 -37.90
N GLU A 22 7.40 25.34 -37.40
CA GLU A 22 7.88 24.66 -36.20
C GLU A 22 6.89 24.97 -35.08
N LYS A 23 6.16 23.92 -34.68
CA LYS A 23 5.55 23.87 -33.36
C LYS A 23 6.66 24.26 -32.38
N LYS A 24 6.49 25.38 -31.70
CA LYS A 24 7.13 25.58 -30.39
C LYS A 24 6.73 24.37 -29.57
N GLU A 25 7.65 23.43 -29.42
CA GLU A 25 7.63 22.50 -28.31
C GLU A 25 7.45 23.36 -27.07
N GLU A 26 6.30 23.19 -26.40
CA GLU A 26 6.19 23.52 -24.99
C GLU A 26 7.40 22.91 -24.34
N SER A 27 8.36 23.75 -23.96
CA SER A 27 9.51 23.32 -23.19
C SER A 27 8.95 22.56 -22.01
N GLU A 28 9.16 21.24 -21.98
CA GLU A 28 8.90 20.44 -20.80
C GLU A 28 9.52 21.21 -19.65
N LEU A 29 8.69 21.75 -18.77
CA LEU A 29 9.15 22.34 -17.53
C LEU A 29 9.92 21.24 -16.84
N ILE A 30 11.26 21.29 -16.93
CA ILE A 30 12.15 20.38 -16.24
C ILE A 30 11.98 20.71 -14.76
N ILE A 31 10.98 20.06 -14.15
CA ILE A 31 10.75 20.13 -12.72
C ILE A 31 11.99 19.50 -12.09
N ASP A 32 12.85 20.34 -11.53
CA ASP A 32 14.03 19.91 -10.80
C ASP A 32 13.59 19.21 -9.50
N ARG A 33 13.31 17.91 -9.63
CA ARG A 33 12.89 17.04 -8.53
C ARG A 33 13.94 16.99 -7.43
N LYS A 34 15.24 17.12 -7.76
CA LYS A 34 16.32 17.15 -6.76
C LYS A 34 16.25 18.42 -5.93
N LYS A 35 15.96 19.58 -6.53
CA LYS A 35 15.78 20.85 -5.81
C LYS A 35 14.50 20.88 -4.96
N ILE A 36 13.40 20.29 -5.44
CA ILE A 36 12.17 20.11 -4.65
C ILE A 36 12.45 19.17 -3.48
N ASP A 37 13.01 17.99 -3.72
CA ASP A 37 13.34 17.05 -2.66
C ASP A 37 14.30 17.69 -1.65
N ALA A 38 15.31 18.45 -2.08
CA ALA A 38 16.22 19.17 -1.18
C ALA A 38 15.56 20.29 -0.35
N THR A 39 14.53 20.95 -0.88
CA THR A 39 13.85 22.08 -0.20
C THR A 39 12.80 21.62 0.81
N PHE A 40 12.19 20.44 0.61
CA PHE A 40 11.16 19.88 1.51
C PHE A 40 11.69 18.79 2.48
N ASN A 41 13.00 18.52 2.50
CA ASN A 41 13.56 17.25 3.00
C ASN A 41 13.78 17.05 4.51
N LYS A 42 13.18 17.83 5.42
CA LYS A 42 13.45 17.60 6.86
C LYS A 42 12.24 17.28 7.72
N ASP A 43 11.06 17.70 7.32
CA ASP A 43 9.87 17.53 8.13
C ASP A 43 8.71 16.93 7.32
N VAL A 44 8.94 15.75 6.75
CA VAL A 44 7.92 14.93 6.08
C VAL A 44 7.72 13.69 6.94
N SER A 45 6.47 13.24 7.08
CA SER A 45 6.14 12.03 7.82
C SER A 45 6.87 10.82 7.26
N LYS A 46 7.32 9.94 8.15
CA LYS A 46 7.82 8.62 7.80
C LYS A 46 6.66 7.63 7.79
N LEU A 47 6.68 6.73 6.81
CA LEU A 47 5.73 5.64 6.69
C LEU A 47 6.41 4.29 6.87
N LEU A 48 5.77 3.42 7.63
CA LEU A 48 6.04 1.99 7.69
C LEU A 48 4.75 1.26 7.35
N LEU A 49 4.82 0.14 6.65
CA LEU A 49 3.66 -0.74 6.51
C LEU A 49 3.27 -1.24 7.91
N ASP A 50 2.00 -1.21 8.25
CA ASP A 50 1.49 -1.84 9.46
C ASP A 50 0.88 -3.20 9.10
N HIS A 51 -0.13 -3.16 8.23
CA HIS A 51 -0.84 -4.34 7.77
C HIS A 51 -1.56 -4.10 6.45
N LEU A 52 -2.14 -5.17 5.92
CA LEU A 52 -3.09 -5.11 4.82
C LEU A 52 -4.25 -6.04 5.10
N TYR A 53 -5.36 -5.82 4.39
CA TYR A 53 -6.44 -6.78 4.33
C TYR A 53 -6.79 -7.16 2.90
N VAL A 54 -7.30 -8.38 2.73
CA VAL A 54 -7.91 -8.87 1.50
C VAL A 54 -9.21 -9.61 1.84
N VAL A 55 -10.30 -9.25 1.16
CA VAL A 55 -11.54 -10.03 1.22
C VAL A 55 -11.46 -11.15 0.19
N VAL A 56 -11.57 -12.39 0.65
CA VAL A 56 -11.46 -13.58 -0.21
C VAL A 56 -12.81 -14.26 -0.41
N ASP A 57 -12.91 -15.11 -1.44
CA ASP A 57 -14.12 -15.90 -1.68
C ASP A 57 -14.35 -16.96 -0.58
N SER A 58 -15.57 -17.49 -0.51
CA SER A 58 -15.97 -18.45 0.53
C SER A 58 -15.13 -19.73 0.53
N ILE A 59 -14.73 -20.23 -0.64
CA ILE A 59 -13.95 -21.47 -0.78
C ILE A 59 -12.53 -21.25 -0.26
N THR A 60 -11.92 -20.10 -0.60
CA THR A 60 -10.62 -19.68 -0.08
C THR A 60 -10.67 -19.52 1.43
N TYR A 61 -11.65 -18.79 1.96
CA TYR A 61 -11.80 -18.53 3.39
C TYR A 61 -11.98 -19.83 4.19
N GLU A 62 -12.88 -20.70 3.73
CA GLU A 62 -13.15 -21.98 4.38
C GLU A 62 -11.90 -22.87 4.43
N LYS A 63 -11.15 -22.95 3.32
CA LYS A 63 -9.90 -23.73 3.28
C LYS A 63 -8.85 -23.15 4.22
N LEU A 64 -8.70 -21.83 4.29
CA LEU A 64 -7.75 -21.19 5.20
C LEU A 64 -8.07 -21.54 6.67
N ILE A 65 -9.34 -21.43 7.05
CA ILE A 65 -9.78 -21.64 8.43
C ILE A 65 -9.82 -23.13 8.82
N LYS A 66 -10.06 -24.06 7.89
CA LYS A 66 -10.09 -25.51 8.19
C LYS A 66 -8.75 -26.22 8.02
N ASN A 67 -7.76 -25.61 7.37
CA ASN A 67 -6.48 -26.25 7.12
C ASN A 67 -5.58 -26.24 8.36
N ASN A 68 -5.59 -27.34 9.10
CA ASN A 68 -4.77 -27.49 10.32
C ASN A 68 -3.26 -27.44 10.04
N SER A 69 -2.80 -27.95 8.89
CA SER A 69 -1.38 -27.89 8.51
C SER A 69 -0.92 -26.46 8.25
N TRP A 70 -1.79 -25.65 7.64
CA TRP A 70 -1.58 -24.22 7.46
C TRP A 70 -1.49 -23.48 8.79
N LYS A 71 -2.48 -23.67 9.68
CA LYS A 71 -2.51 -23.05 11.01
C LYS A 71 -1.33 -23.48 11.88
N SER A 72 -0.90 -24.73 11.78
CA SER A 72 0.18 -25.25 12.61
C SER A 72 1.57 -24.81 12.14
N LYS A 73 1.77 -24.61 10.83
CA LYS A 73 3.11 -24.32 10.27
C LYS A 73 3.28 -22.90 9.76
N TYR A 74 2.27 -22.30 9.14
CA TYR A 74 2.51 -21.11 8.33
C TYR A 74 2.50 -19.82 9.15
N ALA A 75 1.45 -19.51 9.90
CA ALA A 75 1.38 -18.29 10.71
C ALA A 75 0.55 -18.53 11.97
N SER A 76 0.75 -17.70 12.98
CA SER A 76 -0.20 -17.56 14.09
C SER A 76 -1.45 -16.85 13.59
N ILE A 77 -2.62 -17.41 13.89
CA ILE A 77 -3.92 -16.91 13.39
C ILE A 77 -4.87 -16.69 14.56
N ASP A 78 -5.33 -15.45 14.70
CA ASP A 78 -6.25 -15.03 15.76
C ASP A 78 -7.44 -14.22 15.21
N ILE A 79 -8.33 -13.81 16.12
CA ILE A 79 -9.55 -13.04 15.84
C ILE A 79 -9.39 -11.53 16.02
N GLY A 80 -8.18 -11.05 16.33
CA GLY A 80 -7.90 -9.63 16.53
C GLY A 80 -7.97 -9.19 17.99
N LEU A 81 -7.95 -7.87 18.17
CA LEU A 81 -8.17 -7.24 19.47
C LEU A 81 -9.57 -7.56 20.01
N PRO A 82 -9.75 -7.55 21.35
CA PRO A 82 -8.73 -7.21 22.36
C PRO A 82 -7.90 -8.41 22.85
N ASP A 83 -8.36 -9.64 22.62
CA ASP A 83 -7.85 -10.84 23.31
C ASP A 83 -6.90 -11.70 22.46
N PHE A 84 -6.82 -11.44 21.16
CA PHE A 84 -6.08 -12.27 20.20
C PHE A 84 -6.42 -13.76 20.32
N ALA A 85 -7.70 -14.07 20.61
CA ALA A 85 -8.10 -15.45 20.76
C ALA A 85 -7.92 -16.25 19.45
N PRO A 86 -7.64 -17.57 19.53
CA PRO A 86 -7.47 -18.40 18.35
C PRO A 86 -8.68 -18.35 17.41
N ALA A 87 -8.42 -18.26 16.09
CA ALA A 87 -9.48 -18.24 15.08
C ALA A 87 -10.17 -19.61 14.93
N ASP A 88 -11.48 -19.65 15.19
CA ASP A 88 -12.34 -20.82 14.99
C ASP A 88 -13.02 -20.82 13.59
N HIS A 89 -14.01 -21.69 13.37
CA HIS A 89 -14.71 -21.82 12.08
C HIS A 89 -15.87 -20.83 11.88
N LYS A 90 -16.19 -20.00 12.87
CA LYS A 90 -17.32 -19.06 12.86
C LYS A 90 -16.88 -17.62 12.65
N VAL A 91 -15.59 -17.32 12.83
CA VAL A 91 -15.05 -15.98 12.68
C VAL A 91 -15.14 -15.54 11.22
N SER A 92 -15.58 -14.29 11.00
CA SER A 92 -15.75 -13.70 9.67
C SER A 92 -14.52 -12.93 9.19
N THR A 93 -13.55 -12.72 10.08
CA THR A 93 -12.24 -12.11 9.85
C THR A 93 -11.20 -12.88 10.66
N CYS A 94 -10.01 -13.07 10.13
CA CYS A 94 -8.89 -13.62 10.87
C CYS A 94 -7.60 -12.87 10.53
N TYR A 95 -6.66 -12.86 11.48
CA TYR A 95 -5.43 -12.09 11.40
C TYR A 95 -4.25 -13.04 11.40
N LEU A 96 -3.42 -12.99 10.35
CA LEU A 96 -2.15 -13.70 10.28
C LEU A 96 -1.04 -12.82 10.82
N ARG A 97 -0.43 -13.25 11.92
CA ARG A 97 0.57 -12.48 12.66
C ARG A 97 1.98 -12.85 12.22
N GLY A 98 2.72 -11.84 11.78
CA GLY A 98 4.16 -11.90 11.58
C GLY A 98 4.89 -11.11 12.68
N HIS A 99 6.19 -10.99 12.53
CA HIS A 99 7.06 -10.22 13.42
C HIS A 99 6.85 -8.71 13.26
N GLN A 100 6.75 -8.24 12.01
CA GLN A 100 6.67 -6.80 11.69
C GLN A 100 5.34 -6.38 11.10
N HIS A 101 4.61 -7.32 10.50
CA HIS A 101 3.41 -7.04 9.72
C HIS A 101 2.37 -8.10 10.03
N TYR A 102 1.11 -7.76 9.84
CA TYR A 102 0.04 -8.75 9.83
C TYR A 102 -0.83 -8.62 8.59
N ILE A 103 -1.56 -9.70 8.28
CA ILE A 103 -2.49 -9.76 7.15
C ILE A 103 -3.87 -10.08 7.70
N GLU A 104 -4.86 -9.26 7.39
CA GLU A 104 -6.26 -9.58 7.68
C GLU A 104 -6.87 -10.30 6.47
N ILE A 105 -7.46 -11.46 6.71
CA ILE A 105 -8.23 -12.18 5.71
C ILE A 105 -9.69 -12.11 6.11
N LEU A 106 -10.49 -11.50 5.25
CA LEU A 106 -11.90 -11.26 5.48
C LEU A 106 -12.73 -12.26 4.65
N SER A 107 -13.75 -12.83 5.27
CA SER A 107 -14.74 -13.66 4.58
C SER A 107 -15.69 -12.80 3.74
N PRO A 108 -16.47 -13.42 2.82
CA PRO A 108 -17.52 -12.69 2.07
C PRO A 108 -18.62 -12.07 2.95
N LYS A 109 -18.75 -12.52 4.22
CA LYS A 109 -19.72 -12.02 5.20
C LYS A 109 -19.01 -11.37 6.39
N ASN A 110 -17.89 -10.69 6.13
CA ASN A 110 -17.13 -9.97 7.16
C ASN A 110 -17.96 -8.86 7.81
N ASN A 111 -17.57 -8.48 9.03
CA ASN A 111 -18.30 -7.51 9.84
C ASN A 111 -18.25 -6.08 9.28
N TYR A 112 -17.35 -5.81 8.35
CA TYR A 112 -17.20 -4.51 7.67
C TYR A 112 -18.09 -4.39 6.43
N ASN A 113 -18.81 -5.47 6.06
CA ASN A 113 -19.59 -5.56 4.82
C ASN A 113 -18.78 -5.30 3.55
N GLU A 114 -17.46 -5.56 3.58
CA GLU A 114 -16.62 -5.33 2.43
C GLU A 114 -16.77 -6.47 1.40
N PRO A 115 -16.94 -6.18 0.10
CA PRO A 115 -17.17 -7.20 -0.91
C PRO A 115 -15.90 -8.01 -1.20
N VAL A 116 -16.10 -9.25 -1.69
CA VAL A 116 -14.99 -10.11 -2.14
C VAL A 116 -14.11 -9.38 -3.14
N GLY A 117 -12.81 -9.50 -2.95
CA GLY A 117 -11.81 -8.89 -3.80
C GLY A 117 -11.41 -7.47 -3.41
N LYS A 118 -12.15 -6.85 -2.49
CA LYS A 118 -11.72 -5.58 -1.90
C LYS A 118 -10.51 -5.79 -1.01
N SER A 119 -9.64 -4.79 -0.98
CA SER A 119 -8.40 -4.82 -0.23
C SER A 119 -8.10 -3.45 0.37
N GLY A 120 -7.23 -3.44 1.37
CA GLY A 120 -6.74 -2.20 1.92
C GLY A 120 -5.37 -2.33 2.56
N ILE A 121 -4.70 -1.20 2.71
CA ILE A 121 -3.33 -1.12 3.25
C ILE A 121 -3.28 -0.04 4.33
N GLY A 122 -2.94 -0.48 5.55
CA GLY A 122 -2.72 0.38 6.70
C GLY A 122 -1.24 0.67 6.88
N PHE A 123 -0.91 1.95 7.05
CA PHE A 123 0.46 2.38 7.32
C PHE A 123 0.56 3.02 8.70
N SER A 124 1.67 2.77 9.41
CA SER A 124 2.05 3.57 10.56
C SER A 124 2.75 4.84 10.10
N LEU A 125 2.25 5.98 10.57
CA LEU A 125 2.78 7.30 10.32
C LEU A 125 3.55 7.80 11.54
N LYS A 126 4.75 8.35 11.31
CA LYS A 126 5.57 8.97 12.34
C LYS A 126 6.12 10.31 11.88
N ASN A 127 5.91 11.35 12.68
CA ASN A 127 6.58 12.63 12.52
C ASN A 127 7.87 12.64 13.35
N ASN A 128 8.92 13.29 12.86
CA ASN A 128 10.13 13.47 13.66
C ASN A 128 9.80 14.38 14.86
N ASP A 129 10.26 13.98 16.05
CA ASP A 129 10.17 14.76 17.30
C ASP A 129 8.75 15.14 17.76
N GLU A 130 7.72 14.42 17.30
CA GLU A 130 6.32 14.64 17.70
C GLU A 130 5.73 13.38 18.34
N HIS A 131 5.13 13.55 19.52
CA HIS A 131 4.41 12.48 20.21
C HIS A 131 2.96 12.42 19.74
N PHE A 132 2.26 11.31 20.03
CA PHE A 132 0.83 11.22 19.75
C PHE A 132 0.04 12.29 20.50
N HIS A 133 -0.84 12.99 19.78
CA HIS A 133 -1.91 13.81 20.33
C HIS A 133 -3.04 13.95 19.28
N LEU A 134 -4.27 14.25 19.71
CA LEU A 134 -5.42 14.34 18.79
C LEU A 134 -5.29 15.46 17.74
N GLY A 135 -4.47 16.47 18.00
CA GLY A 135 -4.16 17.55 17.07
C GLY A 135 -3.16 17.20 15.95
N VAL A 136 -2.54 16.01 15.99
CA VAL A 136 -1.50 15.62 15.05
C VAL A 136 -2.02 15.62 13.60
N LYS A 137 -1.14 15.89 12.65
CA LYS A 137 -1.42 15.86 11.21
C LYS A 137 -0.24 15.24 10.44
N PRO A 138 -0.50 14.58 9.29
CA PRO A 138 0.55 14.19 8.36
C PRO A 138 1.32 15.42 7.90
N LYS A 139 2.64 15.30 7.85
CA LYS A 139 3.54 16.30 7.29
C LYS A 139 3.88 15.87 5.86
N LEU A 140 3.40 16.64 4.89
CA LEU A 140 3.44 16.29 3.47
C LEU A 140 4.46 17.16 2.71
N LYS A 141 5.03 16.64 1.63
CA LYS A 141 5.88 17.39 0.69
C LYS A 141 5.17 18.54 -0.02
N THR A 142 3.85 18.63 0.07
CA THR A 142 3.03 19.68 -0.53
C THR A 142 1.90 20.07 0.40
N THR A 143 1.54 21.35 0.38
CA THR A 143 0.45 21.91 1.18
C THR A 143 -0.91 21.84 0.48
N LYS A 144 -1.02 21.08 -0.63
CA LYS A 144 -2.32 20.92 -1.31
C LYS A 144 -3.26 20.09 -0.44
N ASP A 145 -4.36 20.70 -0.02
CA ASP A 145 -5.43 20.10 0.81
C ASP A 145 -6.25 18.99 0.10
N SER A 146 -5.76 18.44 -1.03
CA SER A 146 -6.53 17.49 -1.84
C SER A 146 -6.36 16.02 -1.43
N LEU A 147 -5.37 15.68 -0.58
CA LEU A 147 -5.11 14.31 -0.15
C LEU A 147 -5.03 14.25 1.38
N LEU A 148 -5.40 13.10 1.94
CA LEU A 148 -5.36 12.84 3.40
C LEU A 148 -6.14 13.87 4.23
N TYR A 149 -7.21 14.42 3.66
CA TYR A 149 -8.00 15.47 4.28
C TYR A 149 -9.07 14.92 5.23
N ALA A 150 -9.44 13.64 5.08
CA ALA A 150 -10.32 12.98 6.04
C ALA A 150 -9.50 12.37 7.17
N MET A 151 -10.08 12.38 8.36
CA MET A 151 -9.48 11.82 9.55
C MET A 151 -10.53 11.21 10.46
N GLU A 152 -10.12 10.21 11.22
CA GLU A 152 -10.92 9.58 12.25
C GLU A 152 -10.03 9.20 13.44
N THR A 153 -10.61 9.21 14.64
CA THR A 153 -9.95 8.66 15.83
C THR A 153 -10.53 7.29 16.07
N VAL A 154 -9.65 6.28 16.04
CA VAL A 154 -10.03 4.88 16.27
C VAL A 154 -9.87 4.59 17.75
N GLU A 155 -10.98 4.21 18.38
CA GLU A 155 -11.03 3.74 19.75
C GLU A 155 -11.27 2.24 19.77
N MET A 156 -10.64 1.57 20.73
CA MET A 156 -10.82 0.15 20.96
C MET A 156 -11.21 -0.07 22.42
N PRO A 157 -12.29 -0.82 22.70
CA PRO A 157 -12.58 -1.25 24.06
C PRO A 157 -11.49 -2.20 24.54
N LEU A 158 -10.79 -1.81 25.61
CA LEU A 158 -9.93 -2.69 26.40
C LEU A 158 -10.46 -2.63 27.83
N ASP A 159 -10.73 -3.79 28.41
CA ASP A 159 -11.48 -3.90 29.66
C ASP A 159 -12.82 -3.11 29.60
N ASP A 160 -13.16 -2.36 30.64
CA ASP A 160 -14.39 -1.57 30.74
C ASP A 160 -14.27 -0.14 30.16
N HIS A 161 -13.21 0.17 29.40
CA HIS A 161 -12.94 1.51 28.88
C HIS A 161 -12.60 1.52 27.39
N ASN A 162 -12.94 2.61 26.70
CA ASN A 162 -12.47 2.86 25.35
C ASN A 162 -11.11 3.54 25.40
N HIS A 163 -10.13 2.96 24.72
CA HIS A 163 -8.79 3.52 24.58
C HIS A 163 -8.57 3.99 23.16
N THR A 164 -8.09 5.22 22.98
CA THR A 164 -7.66 5.70 21.67
C THR A 164 -6.48 4.88 21.18
N TRP A 165 -6.68 4.14 20.11
CA TRP A 165 -5.65 3.29 19.49
C TRP A 165 -4.78 4.12 18.55
N PHE A 166 -5.40 4.80 17.58
CA PHE A 166 -4.69 5.67 16.66
C PHE A 166 -5.61 6.74 16.06
N LYS A 167 -5.00 7.73 15.41
CA LYS A 167 -5.71 8.68 14.55
C LYS A 167 -5.37 8.36 13.10
N ALA A 168 -6.38 8.02 12.29
CA ALA A 168 -6.21 7.69 10.89
C ALA A 168 -6.35 8.95 10.02
N PHE A 169 -5.61 8.97 8.92
CA PHE A 169 -5.76 9.94 7.83
C PHE A 169 -5.92 9.18 6.52
N TYR A 170 -6.81 9.65 5.65
CA TYR A 170 -7.06 9.01 4.37
C TYR A 170 -7.66 9.99 3.35
N THR A 171 -7.59 9.62 2.07
CA THR A 171 -8.30 10.33 1.00
C THR A 171 -9.58 9.56 0.69
N PRO A 172 -10.77 10.11 1.01
CA PRO A 172 -12.03 9.51 0.60
C PRO A 172 -12.04 9.24 -0.90
N SER A 173 -12.36 8.01 -1.27
CA SER A 173 -12.40 7.56 -2.66
C SER A 173 -13.65 6.73 -2.87
N PRO A 174 -14.82 7.36 -3.11
CA PRO A 174 -16.08 6.66 -3.30
C PRO A 174 -15.96 5.58 -4.39
N GLY A 175 -16.41 4.36 -4.07
CA GLY A 175 -16.36 3.23 -5.00
C GLY A 175 -14.99 2.59 -5.20
N THR A 176 -13.96 2.95 -4.42
CA THR A 176 -12.67 2.24 -4.48
C THR A 176 -12.79 0.83 -3.88
N SER A 177 -12.07 -0.12 -4.48
CA SER A 177 -11.81 -1.46 -3.93
C SER A 177 -10.40 -1.61 -3.36
N LEU A 178 -9.64 -0.52 -3.29
CA LEU A 178 -8.30 -0.49 -2.70
C LEU A 178 -8.19 0.69 -1.73
N HIS A 179 -8.45 0.44 -0.45
CA HIS A 179 -8.33 1.46 0.59
C HIS A 179 -6.90 1.67 1.05
N THR A 180 -6.54 2.90 1.40
CA THR A 180 -5.27 3.23 2.05
C THR A 180 -5.54 4.19 3.20
N TRP A 181 -4.94 3.93 4.35
CA TRP A 181 -5.00 4.82 5.50
C TRP A 181 -3.67 4.86 6.22
N TYR A 182 -3.46 5.98 6.91
CA TYR A 182 -2.19 6.31 7.53
C TYR A 182 -2.47 6.67 8.99
N GLY A 183 -2.12 5.76 9.91
CA GLY A 183 -2.39 5.87 11.33
C GLY A 183 -1.24 6.50 12.11
N PHE A 184 -1.52 7.52 12.90
CA PHE A 184 -0.61 7.98 13.96
C PHE A 184 -0.98 7.25 15.25
N TYR A 185 -0.16 6.30 15.68
CA TYR A 185 -0.52 5.38 16.76
C TYR A 185 -0.19 5.92 18.15
N ASN A 186 -1.07 5.64 19.11
CA ASN A 186 -0.93 6.04 20.50
C ASN A 186 -0.08 5.02 21.29
N PRO A 187 1.11 5.36 21.80
CA PRO A 187 1.90 4.44 22.61
C PRO A 187 1.16 3.99 23.89
N ALA A 188 0.34 4.85 24.49
CA ALA A 188 -0.43 4.49 25.68
C ALA A 188 -1.45 3.38 25.41
N PHE A 189 -1.85 3.15 24.15
CA PHE A 189 -2.68 2.00 23.81
C PHE A 189 -1.95 0.67 24.10
N LEU A 190 -0.65 0.59 23.76
CA LEU A 190 0.18 -0.58 24.07
C LEU A 190 0.36 -0.78 25.57
N ASP A 191 0.40 0.31 26.33
CA ASP A 191 0.51 0.24 27.80
C ASP A 191 -0.70 -0.47 28.41
N ASN A 192 -1.89 -0.14 27.93
CA ASN A 192 -3.12 -0.77 28.37
C ASN A 192 -3.23 -2.21 27.84
N LEU A 193 -2.83 -2.45 26.59
CA LEU A 193 -2.91 -3.78 25.97
C LEU A 193 -1.94 -4.79 26.58
N LEU A 194 -0.70 -4.37 26.91
CA LEU A 194 0.41 -5.26 27.28
C LEU A 194 0.82 -5.12 28.75
N GLY A 195 0.23 -4.20 29.51
CA GLY A 195 0.55 -3.96 30.91
C GLY A 195 1.98 -3.46 31.16
N LYS A 196 2.67 -2.95 30.14
CA LYS A 196 4.05 -2.44 30.22
C LYS A 196 4.16 -1.08 29.54
N ARG A 197 4.95 -0.17 30.11
CA ARG A 197 5.06 1.21 29.59
C ARG A 197 5.89 1.30 28.31
N HIS A 198 5.39 2.04 27.32
CA HIS A 198 6.03 2.32 26.04
C HIS A 198 6.18 3.83 25.84
N THR A 199 7.39 4.26 25.51
CA THR A 199 7.64 5.67 25.15
C THR A 199 7.24 5.99 23.70
N THR A 200 7.18 4.97 22.85
CA THR A 200 6.82 5.06 21.43
C THR A 200 6.03 3.83 21.01
N TYR A 201 5.09 4.00 20.08
CA TYR A 201 4.45 2.86 19.42
C TYR A 201 5.41 2.22 18.40
N SER A 202 5.44 0.89 18.35
CA SER A 202 5.95 0.13 17.21
C SER A 202 5.02 -1.05 16.90
N ARG A 203 4.88 -1.35 15.61
CA ARG A 203 4.13 -2.52 15.12
C ARG A 203 4.70 -3.83 15.65
N GLU A 204 6.03 -3.92 15.83
CA GLU A 204 6.69 -5.08 16.42
C GLU A 204 6.28 -5.27 17.89
N ALA A 205 6.18 -4.19 18.68
CA ALA A 205 5.71 -4.28 20.07
C ALA A 205 4.23 -4.67 20.14
N PHE A 206 3.40 -4.20 19.20
CA PHE A 206 2.01 -4.62 19.08
C PHE A 206 1.86 -6.12 18.78
N LEU A 207 2.74 -6.66 17.94
CA LEU A 207 2.67 -8.05 17.48
C LEU A 207 3.40 -9.06 18.38
N GLU A 208 4.28 -8.59 19.27
CA GLU A 208 5.21 -9.41 20.06
C GLU A 208 4.54 -10.61 20.77
N SER A 209 3.38 -10.42 21.39
CA SER A 209 2.68 -11.48 22.14
C SER A 209 1.98 -12.51 21.24
N THR A 210 1.76 -12.19 19.97
CA THR A 210 1.02 -13.03 19.01
C THR A 210 1.92 -13.65 17.93
N TYR A 211 3.11 -13.10 17.76
CA TYR A 211 4.14 -13.65 16.89
C TYR A 211 4.77 -14.90 17.49
N THR A 212 5.13 -15.85 16.64
CA THR A 212 5.69 -17.15 17.02
C THR A 212 6.75 -17.50 15.98
N ASP A 213 8.02 -17.50 16.38
CA ASP A 213 9.15 -17.64 15.44
C ASP A 213 9.29 -19.05 14.86
N GLU A 214 8.62 -20.05 15.47
CA GLU A 214 8.48 -21.39 14.91
C GLU A 214 7.48 -21.46 13.74
N LYS A 215 6.73 -20.39 13.45
CA LYS A 215 5.88 -20.29 12.26
C LYS A 215 6.67 -19.79 11.07
N LEU A 216 6.26 -20.16 9.87
CA LEU A 216 6.96 -19.73 8.64
C LEU A 216 6.86 -18.22 8.41
N PHE A 217 5.71 -17.60 8.57
CA PHE A 217 5.44 -16.20 8.20
C PHE A 217 6.19 -15.23 9.12
N ASN A 218 7.10 -14.43 8.56
CA ASN A 218 7.82 -13.39 9.28
C ASN A 218 7.22 -12.00 9.02
N GLY A 219 6.95 -11.67 7.76
CA GLY A 219 6.49 -10.33 7.40
C GLY A 219 6.36 -10.15 5.90
N ILE A 220 5.89 -8.98 5.48
CA ILE A 220 5.69 -8.62 4.08
C ILE A 220 6.93 -7.89 3.58
N LYS A 221 7.39 -8.22 2.37
CA LYS A 221 8.49 -7.54 1.68
C LYS A 221 7.99 -6.69 0.51
N GLU A 222 7.02 -7.21 -0.23
CA GLU A 222 6.48 -6.53 -1.41
C GLU A 222 4.97 -6.67 -1.52
N ILE A 223 4.33 -5.60 -1.98
CA ILE A 223 2.92 -5.59 -2.37
C ILE A 223 2.83 -5.20 -3.85
N HIS A 224 2.06 -5.97 -4.63
CA HIS A 224 1.82 -5.70 -6.04
C HIS A 224 0.35 -5.34 -6.23
N LEU A 225 0.12 -4.19 -6.85
CA LEU A 225 -1.17 -3.58 -7.07
C LEU A 225 -1.46 -3.48 -8.55
N SER A 226 -2.66 -3.89 -8.94
CA SER A 226 -3.25 -3.53 -10.24
C SER A 226 -4.34 -2.52 -9.98
N CYS A 227 -4.20 -1.32 -10.52
CA CYS A 227 -5.04 -0.18 -10.18
C CYS A 227 -5.78 0.39 -11.38
N ILE A 228 -7.06 0.70 -11.20
CA ILE A 228 -7.76 1.59 -12.14
C ILE A 228 -7.10 2.99 -12.11
N PRO A 229 -7.26 3.81 -13.18
CA PRO A 229 -6.54 5.08 -13.29
C PRO A 229 -6.72 6.04 -12.10
N ASN A 230 -7.90 6.04 -11.47
CA ASN A 230 -8.19 6.92 -10.33
C ASN A 230 -7.39 6.51 -9.08
N ASP A 231 -7.42 5.23 -8.70
CA ASP A 231 -6.65 4.71 -7.56
C ASP A 231 -5.15 4.76 -7.83
N TYR A 232 -4.72 4.46 -9.06
CA TYR A 232 -3.32 4.61 -9.45
C TYR A 232 -2.83 6.04 -9.17
N ARG A 233 -3.58 7.06 -9.61
CA ARG A 233 -3.22 8.46 -9.35
C ARG A 233 -3.28 8.79 -7.85
N ARG A 234 -4.32 8.35 -7.14
CA ARG A 234 -4.50 8.62 -5.71
C ARG A 234 -3.36 8.02 -4.88
N VAL A 235 -3.17 6.70 -4.94
CA VAL A 235 -2.17 5.98 -4.11
C VAL A 235 -0.76 6.46 -4.44
N THR A 236 -0.42 6.65 -5.72
CA THR A 236 0.91 7.14 -6.09
C THR A 236 1.17 8.57 -5.61
N GLN A 237 0.15 9.44 -5.61
CA GLN A 237 0.27 10.80 -5.07
C GLN A 237 0.34 10.82 -3.54
N GLU A 238 -0.46 10.00 -2.85
CA GLU A 238 -0.40 9.87 -1.39
C GLU A 238 1.00 9.47 -0.93
N LEU A 239 1.53 8.35 -1.45
CA LEU A 239 2.88 7.87 -1.11
C LEU A 239 3.95 8.89 -1.45
N ARG A 240 3.85 9.55 -2.61
CA ARG A 240 4.80 10.61 -2.99
C ARG A 240 4.74 11.81 -2.04
N HIS A 241 3.55 12.25 -1.64
CA HIS A 241 3.38 13.37 -0.72
C HIS A 241 3.86 13.04 0.69
N LEU A 242 3.73 11.77 1.10
CA LEU A 242 4.29 11.23 2.34
C LEU A 242 5.79 10.90 2.24
N GLY A 243 6.44 11.31 1.15
CA GLY A 243 7.89 11.24 1.02
C GLY A 243 8.47 9.88 0.68
N CYS A 244 7.63 8.89 0.33
CA CYS A 244 8.11 7.61 -0.17
C CYS A 244 8.97 7.78 -1.42
N LYS A 245 10.07 7.02 -1.48
CA LYS A 245 11.05 7.12 -2.55
C LYS A 245 10.60 6.28 -3.74
N LEU A 246 10.52 6.89 -4.92
CA LEU A 246 10.44 6.14 -6.18
C LEU A 246 11.77 5.42 -6.42
N LEU A 247 11.73 4.10 -6.49
CA LEU A 247 12.90 3.25 -6.76
C LEU A 247 13.08 3.05 -8.27
N GLU A 248 12.00 2.69 -8.95
CA GLU A 248 12.03 2.30 -10.35
C GLU A 248 10.73 2.73 -11.06
N LYS A 249 10.84 3.00 -12.37
CA LYS A 249 9.69 3.23 -13.26
C LYS A 249 9.92 2.45 -14.55
N ASN A 250 9.10 1.42 -14.76
CA ASN A 250 9.13 0.58 -15.95
C ASN A 250 7.84 0.78 -16.74
N GLY A 251 7.93 1.59 -17.80
CA GLY A 251 6.75 2.08 -18.51
C GLY A 251 5.83 2.87 -17.57
N ASN A 252 4.63 2.35 -17.34
CA ASN A 252 3.66 2.94 -16.41
C ASN A 252 3.63 2.28 -15.03
N THR A 253 4.41 1.21 -14.80
CA THR A 253 4.52 0.58 -13.49
C THR A 253 5.53 1.34 -12.64
N LEU A 254 5.16 1.62 -11.38
CA LEU A 254 6.02 2.29 -10.40
C LEU A 254 6.38 1.34 -9.26
N THR A 255 7.65 1.34 -8.86
CA THR A 255 8.11 0.66 -7.64
C THR A 255 8.50 1.72 -6.62
N ILE A 256 7.77 1.76 -5.51
CA ILE A 256 7.90 2.79 -4.47
C ILE A 256 8.33 2.12 -3.16
N ALA A 257 9.38 2.66 -2.51
CA ALA A 257 9.78 2.24 -1.17
C ALA A 257 8.91 2.88 -0.10
N SER A 258 8.41 2.07 0.83
CA SER A 258 7.68 2.53 2.02
C SER A 258 8.25 1.83 3.25
N GLY A 259 9.24 2.47 3.87
CA GLY A 259 9.94 1.88 5.01
C GLY A 259 10.78 0.67 4.59
N ASP A 260 10.43 -0.48 5.12
CA ASP A 260 11.08 -1.77 4.91
C ASP A 260 10.47 -2.61 3.79
N ILE A 261 9.41 -2.12 3.13
CA ILE A 261 8.77 -2.80 1.99
C ILE A 261 8.86 -2.03 0.69
N THR A 262 8.60 -2.72 -0.42
CA THR A 262 8.33 -2.09 -1.72
C THR A 262 6.88 -2.29 -2.16
N ILE A 263 6.35 -1.30 -2.86
CA ILE A 263 5.00 -1.34 -3.43
C ILE A 263 5.13 -1.14 -4.94
N ASN A 264 4.71 -2.16 -5.68
CA ASN A 264 4.65 -2.15 -7.14
C ASN A 264 3.23 -1.78 -7.57
N ILE A 265 3.08 -0.66 -8.29
CA ILE A 265 1.78 -0.13 -8.68
C ILE A 265 1.71 -0.09 -10.20
N GLN A 266 0.86 -0.94 -10.77
CA GLN A 266 0.61 -1.01 -12.20
C GLN A 266 -0.78 -0.45 -12.52
N PRO A 267 -0.91 0.52 -13.43
CA PRO A 267 -2.21 0.96 -13.90
C PRO A 267 -2.78 -0.04 -14.90
N SER A 268 -4.09 -0.24 -14.85
CA SER A 268 -4.83 -1.09 -15.79
C SER A 268 -6.15 -0.42 -16.19
N ASN A 269 -6.43 -0.44 -17.48
CA ASN A 269 -7.74 -0.06 -18.05
C ASN A 269 -8.63 -1.28 -18.32
N GLN A 270 -8.16 -2.48 -17.95
CA GLN A 270 -8.83 -3.76 -18.25
C GLN A 270 -9.48 -4.39 -17.02
N ILE A 271 -9.23 -3.86 -15.82
CA ILE A 271 -9.87 -4.29 -14.58
C ILE A 271 -10.99 -3.32 -14.23
N GLU A 272 -12.04 -3.85 -13.62
CA GLU A 272 -13.18 -3.05 -13.15
C GLU A 272 -12.84 -2.28 -11.87
N TYR A 273 -12.01 -2.87 -11.00
CA TYR A 273 -11.63 -2.30 -9.71
C TYR A 273 -10.16 -2.60 -9.38
N SER A 274 -9.56 -1.74 -8.57
CA SER A 274 -8.18 -1.93 -8.08
C SER A 274 -8.09 -3.05 -7.05
N GLN A 275 -6.96 -3.76 -7.03
CA GLN A 275 -6.76 -4.89 -6.12
C GLN A 275 -5.28 -5.14 -5.83
N ILE A 276 -5.01 -5.80 -4.70
CA ILE A 276 -3.74 -6.48 -4.46
C ILE A 276 -3.73 -7.77 -5.28
N THR A 277 -2.81 -7.89 -6.23
CA THR A 277 -2.69 -9.08 -7.09
C THR A 277 -1.70 -10.09 -6.54
N LYS A 278 -0.68 -9.61 -5.83
CA LYS A 278 0.37 -10.46 -5.27
C LYS A 278 1.00 -9.79 -4.04
N ILE A 279 1.37 -10.62 -3.07
CA ILE A 279 2.27 -10.21 -1.99
C ILE A 279 3.47 -11.15 -1.96
N ILE A 280 4.63 -10.60 -1.63
CA ILE A 280 5.86 -11.37 -1.37
C ILE A 280 6.20 -11.16 0.09
N CYS A 281 6.33 -12.26 0.82
CA CYS A 281 6.57 -12.30 2.25
C CYS A 281 7.96 -12.89 2.53
N GLN A 282 8.54 -12.49 3.65
CA GLN A 282 9.70 -13.14 4.25
C GLN A 282 9.24 -14.33 5.10
N LEU A 283 10.04 -15.39 5.06
CA LEU A 283 9.89 -16.55 5.91
C LEU A 283 10.98 -16.59 7.00
N ASN A 284 10.64 -17.14 8.17
CA ASN A 284 11.58 -17.40 9.27
C ASN A 284 12.59 -18.49 8.93
N GLU A 285 12.15 -19.49 8.17
CA GLU A 285 12.97 -20.61 7.73
C GLU A 285 12.72 -20.94 6.25
N LYS A 286 13.61 -21.74 5.68
CA LYS A 286 13.51 -22.15 4.27
C LYS A 286 12.34 -23.10 4.08
N ASP A 287 11.50 -22.82 3.10
CA ASP A 287 10.49 -23.75 2.63
C ASP A 287 10.40 -23.75 1.09
N ASN A 288 10.00 -24.88 0.52
CA ASN A 288 9.82 -25.03 -0.93
C ASN A 288 8.43 -25.62 -1.28
N SER A 289 7.47 -25.48 -0.36
CA SER A 289 6.13 -26.01 -0.56
C SER A 289 5.28 -25.10 -1.45
N THR A 290 4.21 -25.68 -2.00
CA THR A 290 3.12 -24.93 -2.64
C THR A 290 1.82 -25.31 -1.94
N ILE A 291 1.08 -24.30 -1.48
CA ILE A 291 -0.15 -24.46 -0.72
C ILE A 291 -1.29 -23.83 -1.54
N GLN A 292 -2.33 -24.62 -1.81
CA GLN A 292 -3.53 -24.14 -2.48
C GLN A 292 -4.64 -23.90 -1.46
N LEU A 293 -4.98 -22.64 -1.21
CA LEU A 293 -6.10 -22.20 -0.38
C LEU A 293 -7.19 -21.64 -1.28
N GLY A 294 -8.06 -22.51 -1.78
CA GLY A 294 -9.16 -22.11 -2.68
C GLY A 294 -8.63 -21.52 -3.98
N ASN A 295 -8.92 -20.24 -4.23
CA ASN A 295 -8.42 -19.49 -5.38
C ASN A 295 -7.09 -18.78 -5.13
N VAL A 296 -6.53 -18.87 -3.91
CA VAL A 296 -5.22 -18.33 -3.56
C VAL A 296 -4.18 -19.44 -3.62
N THR A 297 -3.09 -19.18 -4.34
CA THR A 297 -1.92 -20.05 -4.38
C THR A 297 -0.79 -19.37 -3.63
N ILE A 298 -0.17 -20.11 -2.73
CA ILE A 298 0.99 -19.67 -1.96
C ILE A 298 2.15 -20.57 -2.34
N THR A 299 3.20 -19.98 -2.90
CA THR A 299 4.40 -20.69 -3.32
C THR A 299 5.58 -20.20 -2.49
N ASN A 300 6.18 -21.11 -1.75
CA ASN A 300 7.36 -20.84 -0.95
C ASN A 300 8.60 -21.28 -1.73
N GLN A 301 9.65 -20.46 -1.69
CA GLN A 301 10.92 -20.76 -2.32
C GLN A 301 12.07 -20.18 -1.49
N GLY A 302 12.78 -21.04 -0.78
CA GLY A 302 13.78 -20.60 0.18
C GLY A 302 13.12 -19.79 1.30
N ASN A 303 13.60 -18.55 1.53
CA ASN A 303 13.10 -17.69 2.60
C ASN A 303 12.01 -16.71 2.13
N GLU A 304 11.40 -16.97 0.98
CA GLU A 304 10.34 -16.13 0.42
C GLU A 304 9.07 -16.91 0.19
N SER A 305 7.94 -16.24 0.40
CA SER A 305 6.61 -16.77 0.13
C SER A 305 5.85 -15.82 -0.77
N THR A 306 5.43 -16.30 -1.93
CA THR A 306 4.64 -15.54 -2.89
C THR A 306 3.19 -15.97 -2.80
N TRP A 307 2.30 -15.04 -2.49
CA TRP A 307 0.86 -15.27 -2.56
C TRP A 307 0.30 -14.62 -3.81
N ASN A 308 -0.45 -15.37 -4.59
CA ASN A 308 -1.11 -14.87 -5.79
C ASN A 308 -2.63 -14.83 -5.60
N PHE A 309 -3.21 -13.66 -5.90
CA PHE A 309 -4.64 -13.35 -5.74
C PHE A 309 -5.36 -13.17 -7.09
N ASP A 310 -4.71 -13.38 -8.23
CA ASP A 310 -5.26 -13.10 -9.58
C ASP A 310 -6.55 -13.87 -9.90
N LYS A 311 -6.80 -14.97 -9.18
CA LYS A 311 -7.99 -15.81 -9.36
C LYS A 311 -9.14 -15.49 -8.40
N LEU A 312 -8.96 -14.61 -7.41
CA LEU A 312 -10.02 -14.25 -6.44
C LEU A 312 -11.28 -13.70 -7.12
N HIS A 313 -11.13 -13.13 -8.31
CA HIS A 313 -12.21 -12.46 -9.03
C HIS A 313 -12.79 -13.27 -10.19
N LYS A 314 -12.17 -14.41 -10.53
CA LYS A 314 -12.58 -15.21 -11.71
C LYS A 314 -13.84 -16.04 -11.49
N ASN A 315 -14.27 -16.22 -10.23
CA ASN A 315 -15.39 -17.10 -9.86
C ASN A 315 -16.50 -16.35 -9.10
N ASN A 316 -16.57 -15.02 -9.20
CA ASN A 316 -17.62 -14.21 -8.54
C ASN A 316 -18.89 -14.03 -9.38
N PHE A 317 -19.13 -14.92 -10.36
CA PHE A 317 -20.33 -14.98 -11.19
C PHE A 317 -20.92 -16.39 -11.15
#